data_AF-A0A4S3J1I6-F1
#
_entry.id   AF-A0A4S3J1I6-F1
#
_cell.length_a   1.000
_cell.length_b   1.000
_cell.length_c   1.000
_cell.angle_alpha   90.00
_cell.angle_beta   90.00
_cell.angle_gamma   90.00
#
_symmetry.space_group_name_H-M   'P 1'
#
loop_
_entity.id
_entity.type
_entity.pdbx_description
1 polymer ?
#
loop_
_entity_poly.entity_id
_entity_poly.type
_entity_poly.pdbx_seq_one_letter_code
_entity_poly.pdbx_strand_id
1 'polypeptide(L)'
;MMTPGMALILTRLVDDPENPAFLNRKSRQYCTQQCLLGLIKGGELDRKCPNVSDHGIDRHRLNRTTLIRRLDRQLSSNNLQLDSQLGCESLHVHGSRGALFKITLWSHGYTFVGKGVPIEFVKGSKYEELIYSYLTPIQGVSVPVLLGSLRLRCPFFYDGIAEIVHLMFMGFAGRTLASLHDLDRDRLIQQAEKSLQAIHDLRVLQGDPISGNMVEENGRVMFIDFERATLQTRRIPLDGISPNQKRKREFCSEKSPNKHLCCFEREKQRMRHGL
;
A
#
# COMPACT_ATOMS: atom_id res chain seq x y z
N MET A 1 4.96 5.90 -25.34
CA MET A 1 5.97 6.19 -24.30
C MET A 1 5.40 5.71 -22.97
N MET A 2 5.80 4.52 -22.53
CA MET A 2 5.40 3.98 -21.22
C MET A 2 6.23 4.69 -20.17
N THR A 3 5.58 5.50 -19.33
CA THR A 3 6.22 6.10 -18.17
C THR A 3 6.45 5.01 -17.12
N PRO A 4 7.58 5.03 -16.40
CA PRO A 4 7.82 4.04 -15.38
C PRO A 4 6.82 4.20 -14.22
N GLY A 5 6.13 3.11 -13.88
CA GLY A 5 5.48 2.96 -12.58
C GLY A 5 6.53 2.92 -11.46
N MET A 6 6.09 2.82 -10.20
CA MET A 6 6.90 2.76 -8.97
C MET A 6 8.19 1.90 -9.06
N ALA A 7 8.24 0.94 -10.00
CA ALA A 7 9.31 -0.02 -10.24
C ALA A 7 10.71 0.55 -10.55
N LEU A 8 10.86 1.73 -11.16
CA LEU A 8 12.17 2.13 -11.74
C LEU A 8 13.09 2.93 -10.82
N ILE A 9 12.71 3.16 -9.55
CA ILE A 9 13.52 3.90 -8.55
C ILE A 9 13.66 3.11 -7.24
N LEU A 10 13.51 1.78 -7.30
CA LEU A 10 13.88 0.89 -6.18
C LEU A 10 15.29 0.30 -6.32
N THR A 11 16.00 0.66 -7.39
CA THR A 11 17.32 0.12 -7.73
C THR A 11 18.50 0.82 -7.07
N ARG A 12 18.30 1.86 -6.25
CA ARG A 12 19.37 2.43 -5.40
C ARG A 12 18.78 2.97 -4.10
N LEU A 13 19.40 2.62 -2.97
CA LEU A 13 19.16 3.10 -1.59
C LEU A 13 18.28 2.24 -0.68
N VAL A 14 18.43 0.91 -0.73
CA VAL A 14 18.32 0.12 0.50
C VAL A 14 19.57 -0.76 0.59
N ASP A 15 20.42 -0.41 1.55
CA ASP A 15 21.76 -0.94 1.86
C ASP A 15 22.93 -0.27 1.13
N ASP A 16 23.40 0.85 1.70
CA ASP A 16 24.83 1.16 1.71
C ASP A 16 25.25 1.29 3.18
N PRO A 17 25.83 0.24 3.80
CA PRO A 17 26.21 0.26 5.21
C PRO A 17 27.44 1.13 5.51
N GLU A 18 28.05 1.78 4.50
CA GLU A 18 29.28 2.57 4.64
C GLU A 18 29.12 4.06 4.28
N ASN A 19 27.93 4.65 4.47
CA ASN A 19 27.82 6.11 4.44
C ASN A 19 27.90 6.70 5.87
N PRO A 20 29.02 7.33 6.28
CA PRO A 20 29.24 7.83 7.63
C PRO A 20 28.33 9.01 8.03
N ALA A 21 27.48 9.52 7.14
CA ALA A 21 26.43 10.48 7.47
C ALA A 21 25.18 9.84 8.12
N PHE A 22 25.02 8.50 8.08
CA PHE A 22 23.88 7.79 8.67
C PHE A 22 24.05 7.44 10.17
N LEU A 23 25.19 7.79 10.77
CA LEU A 23 25.58 7.30 12.10
C LEU A 23 25.09 8.13 13.29
N ASN A 24 24.11 9.04 13.13
CA ASN A 24 23.64 9.84 14.27
C ASN A 24 22.15 10.18 14.28
N ARG A 25 21.30 9.15 14.37
CA ARG A 25 20.04 9.07 15.12
C ARG A 25 19.42 7.71 14.81
N LYS A 26 19.36 6.80 15.79
CA LYS A 26 18.78 5.45 15.64
C LYS A 26 17.40 5.54 14.97
N SER A 27 17.31 5.29 13.66
CA SER A 27 16.04 5.32 12.97
C SER A 27 15.22 4.13 13.49
N ARG A 28 14.07 4.40 14.12
CA ARG A 28 13.23 3.35 14.76
C ARG A 28 12.83 2.31 13.71
N GLN A 29 12.85 1.03 14.06
CA GLN A 29 12.41 -0.03 13.14
C GLN A 29 10.89 0.06 12.92
N TYR A 30 10.41 -0.46 11.80
CA TYR A 30 8.97 -0.49 11.50
C TYR A 30 8.24 -1.46 12.44
N CYS A 31 7.01 -1.11 12.81
CA CYS A 31 6.10 -2.02 13.47
C CYS A 31 5.69 -3.14 12.49
N THR A 32 5.65 -4.37 12.99
CA THR A 32 5.20 -5.54 12.23
C THR A 32 3.76 -5.39 11.76
N GLN A 33 3.39 -6.04 10.65
CA GLN A 33 2.02 -6.09 10.15
C GLN A 33 1.02 -6.58 11.22
N GLN A 34 1.37 -7.62 11.98
CA GLN A 34 0.52 -8.19 13.03
C GLN A 34 0.25 -7.18 14.17
N CYS A 35 1.27 -6.45 14.61
CA CYS A 35 1.13 -5.34 15.56
C CYS A 35 0.16 -4.25 15.07
N LEU A 36 0.29 -3.83 13.81
CA LEU A 36 -0.57 -2.77 13.25
C LEU A 36 -2.02 -3.26 13.06
N LEU A 37 -2.20 -4.53 12.70
CA LEU A 37 -3.52 -5.15 12.64
C LEU A 37 -4.16 -5.25 14.03
N GLY A 38 -3.37 -5.61 15.04
CA GLY A 38 -3.76 -5.61 16.45
C GLY A 38 -4.25 -4.22 16.90
N LEU A 39 -3.51 -3.17 16.56
CA LEU A 39 -3.90 -1.78 16.83
C LEU A 39 -5.27 -1.43 16.24
N ILE A 40 -5.54 -1.84 15.00
CA ILE A 40 -6.81 -1.53 14.31
C ILE A 40 -7.97 -2.31 14.91
N LYS A 41 -7.76 -3.59 15.24
CA LYS A 41 -8.80 -4.49 15.78
C LYS A 41 -8.99 -4.37 17.29
N GLY A 42 -8.16 -3.59 17.99
CA GLY A 42 -8.13 -3.56 19.46
C GLY A 42 -7.63 -4.87 20.07
N GLY A 43 -6.75 -5.58 19.37
CA GLY A 43 -6.16 -6.85 19.80
C GLY A 43 -5.06 -6.70 20.84
N GLU A 44 -4.43 -7.82 21.16
CA GLU A 44 -3.23 -7.91 22.00
C GLU A 44 -1.99 -7.37 21.28
N LEU A 45 -0.97 -7.01 22.07
CA LEU A 45 0.32 -6.60 21.53
C LEU A 45 1.06 -7.76 20.86
N ASP A 46 1.60 -7.52 19.67
CA ASP A 46 2.56 -8.44 19.06
C ASP A 46 3.93 -8.29 19.75
N ARG A 47 4.34 -9.32 20.49
CA ARG A 47 5.62 -9.36 21.21
C ARG A 47 6.85 -9.39 20.28
N LYS A 48 6.66 -9.65 18.99
CA LYS A 48 7.73 -9.57 17.97
C LYS A 48 7.93 -8.15 17.44
N CYS A 49 7.05 -7.20 17.75
CA CYS A 49 7.20 -5.82 17.31
C CYS A 49 8.42 -5.17 18.00
N PRO A 50 9.35 -4.57 17.24
CA PRO A 50 10.54 -3.95 17.82
C PRO A 50 10.23 -2.74 18.72
N ASN A 51 9.03 -2.16 18.59
CA ASN A 51 8.58 -1.00 19.37
C ASN A 51 7.53 -1.38 20.44
N VAL A 52 7.34 -2.67 20.73
CA VAL A 52 6.20 -3.15 21.56
C VAL A 52 6.14 -2.51 22.95
N SER A 53 7.30 -2.19 23.55
CA SER A 53 7.40 -1.52 24.86
C SER A 53 6.71 -0.17 24.91
N ASP A 54 6.61 0.52 23.77
CA ASP A 54 6.05 1.87 23.69
C ASP A 54 4.54 1.86 23.42
N HIS A 55 3.98 0.70 23.06
CA HIS A 55 2.59 0.56 22.64
C HIS A 55 1.61 0.33 23.80
N GLY A 56 2.06 -0.27 24.91
CA GLY A 56 1.23 -0.64 26.06
C GLY A 56 1.82 -1.79 26.89
N ILE A 57 0.97 -2.44 27.70
CA ILE A 57 1.35 -3.60 28.52
C ILE A 57 0.84 -4.90 27.88
N ASP A 58 -0.48 -5.07 27.81
CA ASP A 58 -1.12 -6.25 27.20
C ASP A 58 -1.82 -5.94 25.88
N ARG A 59 -2.34 -4.71 25.76
CA ARG A 59 -3.07 -4.23 24.58
C ARG A 59 -2.54 -2.88 24.15
N HIS A 60 -2.85 -2.51 22.92
CA HIS A 60 -2.53 -1.19 22.39
C HIS A 60 -3.24 -0.09 23.18
N ARG A 61 -2.48 0.93 23.62
CA ARG A 61 -3.03 2.13 24.30
C ARG A 61 -3.83 3.02 23.35
N LEU A 62 -3.58 2.90 22.06
CA LEU A 62 -4.28 3.63 21.02
C LEU A 62 -5.19 2.68 20.25
N ASN A 63 -6.20 3.26 19.60
CA ASN A 63 -6.91 2.68 18.48
C ASN A 63 -6.63 3.50 17.20
N ARG A 64 -7.12 3.01 16.05
CA ARG A 64 -7.00 3.67 14.75
C ARG A 64 -7.32 5.18 14.80
N THR A 65 -8.48 5.55 15.34
CA THR A 65 -8.94 6.95 15.38
C THR A 65 -8.01 7.84 16.21
N THR A 66 -7.59 7.35 17.38
CA THR A 66 -6.67 8.09 18.25
C THR A 66 -5.25 8.19 17.67
N LEU A 67 -4.80 7.20 16.91
CA LEU A 67 -3.53 7.24 16.18
C LEU A 67 -3.54 8.39 15.17
N ILE A 68 -4.53 8.40 14.26
CA ILE A 68 -4.65 9.45 13.22
C ILE A 68 -4.77 10.84 13.84
N ARG A 69 -5.58 11.01 14.90
CA ARG A 69 -5.70 12.29 15.60
C ARG A 69 -4.39 12.78 16.22
N ARG A 70 -3.57 11.86 16.75
CA ARG A 70 -2.27 12.21 17.32
C ARG A 70 -1.25 12.54 16.23
N LEU A 71 -1.26 11.82 15.11
CA LEU A 71 -0.45 12.13 13.93
C LEU A 71 -0.80 13.51 13.37
N ASP A 72 -2.09 13.83 13.22
CA ASP A 72 -2.54 15.14 12.75
C ASP A 72 -2.00 16.27 13.64
N ARG A 73 -2.02 16.10 14.97
CA ARG A 73 -1.43 17.07 15.88
C ARG A 73 0.09 17.18 15.73
N GLN A 74 0.78 16.05 15.61
CA GLN A 74 2.23 16.02 15.46
C GLN A 74 2.66 16.70 14.15
N LEU A 75 2.03 16.36 13.03
CA LEU A 75 2.36 16.86 11.70
C LEU A 75 1.89 18.30 11.44
N SER A 76 1.01 18.84 12.29
CA SER A 76 0.56 20.24 12.21
C SER A 76 1.29 21.16 13.19
N SER A 77 2.33 20.68 13.87
CA SER A 77 3.12 21.53 14.76
C SER A 77 4.04 22.43 13.92
N ASN A 78 3.90 23.75 14.06
CA ASN A 78 4.46 24.84 13.22
C ASN A 78 6.00 24.92 13.07
N ASN A 79 6.75 23.83 13.29
CA ASN A 79 8.20 23.83 13.12
C ASN A 79 8.55 23.43 11.69
N LEU A 80 8.99 24.43 10.92
CA LEU A 80 9.28 24.46 9.47
C LEU A 80 10.43 23.52 9.00
N GLN A 81 10.85 22.53 9.79
CA GLN A 81 11.82 21.52 9.37
C GLN A 81 11.20 20.14 9.60
N LEU A 82 10.59 19.63 8.53
CA LEU A 82 9.85 18.37 8.52
C LEU A 82 10.76 17.15 8.74
N ASP A 83 12.03 17.26 8.33
CA ASP A 83 12.95 16.14 8.38
C ASP A 83 13.42 15.83 9.80
N SER A 84 13.28 14.56 10.18
CA SER A 84 13.61 13.98 11.49
C SER A 84 12.82 14.52 12.71
N GLN A 85 12.44 15.80 12.74
CA GLN A 85 11.88 16.44 13.93
C GLN A 85 10.40 16.11 14.16
N LEU A 86 9.60 15.99 13.09
CA LEU A 86 8.16 15.72 13.19
C LEU A 86 7.79 14.25 13.00
N GLY A 87 8.79 13.35 12.93
CA GLY A 87 8.55 11.92 12.73
C GLY A 87 7.96 11.61 11.36
N CYS A 88 8.24 12.43 10.35
CA CYS A 88 7.91 12.22 8.95
C CYS A 88 9.18 12.38 8.14
N GLU A 89 9.84 11.28 7.83
CA GLU A 89 11.15 11.27 7.16
C GLU A 89 10.96 10.79 5.73
N SER A 90 11.48 11.53 4.75
CA SER A 90 11.48 11.10 3.35
C SER A 90 12.25 9.78 3.20
N LEU A 91 11.68 8.81 2.50
CA LEU A 91 12.43 7.61 2.09
C LEU A 91 13.19 7.81 0.79
N HIS A 92 13.05 8.98 0.14
CA HIS A 92 13.54 9.27 -1.20
C HIS A 92 13.09 8.26 -2.27
N VAL A 93 12.04 7.50 -1.97
CA VAL A 93 11.35 6.60 -2.89
C VAL A 93 10.10 7.29 -3.37
N HIS A 94 10.01 7.56 -4.67
CA HIS A 94 8.84 8.17 -5.28
C HIS A 94 8.44 7.43 -6.55
N GLY A 95 7.15 7.44 -6.84
CA GLY A 95 6.61 6.98 -8.11
C GLY A 95 5.94 8.12 -8.87
N SER A 96 5.19 7.75 -9.90
CA SER A 96 4.51 8.73 -10.78
C SER A 96 3.49 9.63 -10.07
N ARG A 97 3.05 9.28 -8.86
CA ARG A 97 1.91 9.92 -8.18
C ARG A 97 2.11 10.28 -6.72
N GLY A 98 3.30 10.04 -6.18
CA GLY A 98 3.58 10.31 -4.79
C GLY A 98 4.94 9.81 -4.34
N ALA A 99 5.25 10.14 -3.10
CA ALA A 99 6.48 9.76 -2.42
C ALA A 99 6.19 8.95 -1.15
N LEU A 100 7.14 8.12 -0.74
CA LEU A 100 7.07 7.35 0.48
C LEU A 100 7.83 8.05 1.60
N PHE A 101 7.24 7.99 2.79
CA PHE A 101 7.75 8.56 4.01
C PHE A 101 7.76 7.51 5.11
N LYS A 102 8.77 7.54 5.95
CA LYS A 102 8.78 6.84 7.23
C LYS A 102 8.07 7.71 8.25
N ILE A 103 6.96 7.20 8.77
CA ILE A 103 6.13 7.89 9.76
C ILE A 103 6.38 7.25 11.12
N THR A 104 6.69 8.06 12.12
CA THR A 104 6.83 7.66 13.52
C THR A 104 5.98 8.54 14.40
N LEU A 105 4.99 7.96 15.09
CA LEU A 105 4.27 8.66 16.15
C LEU A 105 5.12 8.65 17.42
N TRP A 106 5.76 9.78 17.74
CA TRP A 106 6.73 9.86 18.83
C TRP A 106 6.16 9.46 20.19
N SER A 107 4.92 9.87 20.46
CA SER A 107 4.29 9.62 21.76
C SER A 107 4.09 8.14 22.12
N HIS A 108 4.03 7.23 21.16
CA HIS A 108 3.70 5.81 21.38
C HIS A 108 4.55 4.84 20.54
N GLY A 109 5.61 5.33 19.90
CA GLY A 109 6.59 4.53 19.17
C GLY A 109 6.07 3.78 17.93
N TYR A 110 4.84 4.06 17.46
CA TYR A 110 4.32 3.42 16.24
C TYR A 110 5.06 3.96 15.02
N THR A 111 5.73 3.07 14.28
CA THR A 111 6.48 3.40 13.08
C THR A 111 5.99 2.57 11.88
N PHE A 112 5.63 3.23 10.79
CA PHE A 112 5.03 2.64 9.58
C PHE A 112 5.30 3.54 8.36
N VAL A 113 4.78 3.18 7.18
CA VAL A 113 4.98 3.92 5.93
C VAL A 113 3.82 4.89 5.69
N GLY A 114 4.12 6.08 5.19
CA GLY A 114 3.17 7.04 4.65
C GLY A 114 3.39 7.21 3.15
N LYS A 115 2.34 7.02 2.33
CA LYS A 115 2.33 7.43 0.91
C LYS A 115 1.77 8.84 0.83
N GLY A 116 2.64 9.80 0.53
CA GLY A 116 2.29 11.21 0.35
C GLY A 116 1.97 11.51 -1.09
N VAL A 117 0.88 12.24 -1.32
CA VAL A 117 0.44 12.64 -2.66
C VAL A 117 0.13 14.13 -2.73
N PRO A 118 0.39 14.77 -3.89
CA PRO A 118 -0.05 16.13 -4.16
C PRO A 118 -1.54 16.16 -4.50
N ILE A 119 -2.10 17.37 -4.59
CA ILE A 119 -3.55 17.59 -4.66
C ILE A 119 -4.20 16.92 -5.86
N GLU A 120 -3.49 16.81 -6.99
CA GLU A 120 -3.98 16.23 -8.23
C GLU A 120 -4.25 14.72 -8.11
N PHE A 121 -3.53 14.04 -7.21
CA PHE A 121 -3.60 12.59 -7.03
C PHE A 121 -4.40 12.14 -5.80
N VAL A 122 -4.92 13.07 -4.98
CA VAL A 122 -5.76 12.75 -3.80
C VAL A 122 -6.97 11.89 -4.18
N LYS A 123 -7.59 12.13 -5.35
CA LYS A 123 -8.73 11.32 -5.80
C LYS A 123 -8.35 9.86 -6.04
N GLY A 124 -7.17 9.62 -6.62
CA GLY A 124 -6.63 8.27 -6.83
C GLY A 124 -6.27 7.59 -5.51
N SER A 125 -5.61 8.33 -4.60
CA SER A 125 -5.28 7.86 -3.25
C SER A 125 -6.53 7.40 -2.47
N LYS A 126 -7.61 8.19 -2.49
CA LYS A 126 -8.89 7.81 -1.86
C LYS A 126 -9.54 6.59 -2.51
N TYR A 127 -9.37 6.40 -3.81
CA TYR A 127 -9.86 5.21 -4.50
C TYR A 127 -9.06 3.96 -4.07
N GLU A 128 -7.74 4.08 -3.97
CA GLU A 128 -6.89 3.02 -3.41
C GLU A 128 -7.29 2.67 -1.97
N GLU A 129 -7.54 3.66 -1.10
CA GLU A 129 -8.07 3.41 0.26
C GLU A 129 -9.37 2.62 0.25
N LEU A 130 -10.28 2.93 -0.69
CA LEU A 130 -11.53 2.19 -0.86
C LEU A 130 -11.25 0.73 -1.25
N ILE A 131 -10.31 0.47 -2.15
CA ILE A 131 -9.92 -0.91 -2.52
C ILE A 131 -9.39 -1.66 -1.30
N TYR A 132 -8.49 -1.06 -0.51
CA TYR A 132 -8.00 -1.66 0.74
C TYR A 132 -9.13 -2.03 1.72
N SER A 133 -10.24 -1.28 1.73
CA SER A 133 -11.40 -1.62 2.56
C SER A 133 -12.05 -2.94 2.16
N TYR A 134 -12.09 -3.28 0.86
CA TYR A 134 -12.54 -4.58 0.38
C TYR A 134 -11.53 -5.70 0.70
N LEU A 135 -10.25 -5.35 0.78
CA LEU A 135 -9.16 -6.28 1.08
C LEU A 135 -8.93 -6.51 2.59
N THR A 136 -9.78 -5.97 3.45
CA THR A 136 -9.70 -6.12 4.93
C THR A 136 -9.39 -7.56 5.40
N PRO A 137 -9.98 -8.64 4.84
CA PRO A 137 -9.72 -10.01 5.29
C PRO A 137 -8.27 -10.49 5.09
N ILE A 138 -7.53 -9.90 4.14
CA ILE A 138 -6.19 -10.34 3.73
C ILE A 138 -5.08 -9.33 4.07
N GLN A 139 -5.43 -8.23 4.75
CA GLN A 139 -4.46 -7.24 5.23
C GLN A 139 -3.50 -7.84 6.26
N GLY A 140 -2.21 -7.55 6.09
CA GLY A 140 -1.10 -8.11 6.87
C GLY A 140 -0.64 -9.50 6.41
N VAL A 141 -1.23 -10.03 5.34
CA VAL A 141 -0.88 -11.34 4.76
C VAL A 141 -0.53 -11.21 3.28
N SER A 142 -1.47 -10.71 2.47
CA SER A 142 -1.33 -10.59 1.01
C SER A 142 -1.27 -9.14 0.54
N VAL A 143 -1.65 -8.20 1.40
CA VAL A 143 -1.53 -6.75 1.19
C VAL A 143 -1.16 -6.09 2.53
N PRO A 144 -0.51 -4.91 2.54
CA PRO A 144 -0.19 -4.23 3.79
C PRO A 144 -1.42 -3.84 4.59
N VAL A 145 -1.24 -3.71 5.90
CA VAL A 145 -2.27 -3.14 6.79
C VAL A 145 -2.43 -1.65 6.53
N LEU A 146 -3.62 -1.22 6.11
CA LEU A 146 -4.01 0.18 5.96
C LEU A 146 -4.50 0.73 7.31
N LEU A 147 -3.77 1.72 7.84
CA LEU A 147 -4.09 2.39 9.10
C LEU A 147 -5.11 3.52 8.92
N GLY A 148 -5.16 4.09 7.72
CA GLY A 148 -6.05 5.20 7.36
C GLY A 148 -5.28 6.30 6.64
N SER A 149 -5.84 7.50 6.60
CA SER A 149 -5.24 8.61 5.88
C SER A 149 -5.50 9.95 6.57
N LEU A 150 -4.73 10.95 6.18
CA LEU A 150 -4.78 12.30 6.72
C LEU A 150 -4.59 13.32 5.61
N ARG A 151 -5.50 14.29 5.53
CA ARG A 151 -5.23 15.54 4.81
C ARG A 151 -4.41 16.45 5.72
N LEU A 152 -3.24 16.84 5.26
CA LEU A 152 -2.33 17.69 6.01
C LEU A 152 -2.92 19.09 6.16
N ARG A 153 -2.90 19.62 7.39
CA ARG A 153 -3.23 21.03 7.66
C ARG A 153 -2.10 21.97 7.25
N CYS A 154 -0.86 21.48 7.34
CA CYS A 154 0.34 22.13 6.87
C CYS A 154 0.96 21.23 5.78
N PRO A 155 0.59 21.43 4.50
CA PRO A 155 1.28 20.79 3.38
C PRO A 155 2.77 21.14 3.36
N PHE A 156 3.57 20.30 2.72
CA PHE A 156 5.01 20.49 2.62
C PHE A 156 5.53 20.08 1.25
N PHE A 157 6.65 20.68 0.83
CA PHE A 157 7.28 20.33 -0.44
C PHE A 157 8.18 19.10 -0.28
N TYR A 158 7.96 18.10 -1.13
CA TYR A 158 8.88 17.00 -1.34
C TYR A 158 9.90 17.39 -2.41
N ASP A 159 11.18 17.39 -2.04
CA ASP A 159 12.35 17.75 -2.88
C ASP A 159 12.20 19.10 -3.63
N GLY A 160 11.36 20.01 -3.12
CA GLY A 160 11.04 21.29 -3.78
C GLY A 160 10.20 21.17 -5.06
N ILE A 161 9.74 19.97 -5.43
CA ILE A 161 9.08 19.69 -6.71
C ILE A 161 7.56 19.59 -6.53
N ALA A 162 7.09 18.86 -5.52
CA ALA A 162 5.68 18.56 -5.34
C ALA A 162 5.23 18.89 -3.91
N GLU A 163 4.13 19.63 -3.78
CA GLU A 163 3.51 19.90 -2.48
C GLU A 163 2.66 18.70 -2.06
N ILE A 164 3.06 18.02 -0.99
CA ILE A 164 2.34 16.90 -0.39
C ILE A 164 1.22 17.43 0.49
N VAL A 165 -0.02 17.08 0.17
CA VAL A 165 -1.23 17.58 0.85
C VAL A 165 -2.00 16.47 1.58
N HIS A 166 -1.73 15.21 1.24
CA HIS A 166 -2.43 14.05 1.78
C HIS A 166 -1.46 12.89 1.98
N LEU A 167 -1.60 12.20 3.12
CA LEU A 167 -0.84 11.01 3.47
C LEU A 167 -1.79 9.83 3.68
N MET A 168 -1.51 8.70 3.04
CA MET A 168 -2.11 7.41 3.35
C MET A 168 -1.10 6.57 4.15
N PHE A 169 -1.51 6.01 5.28
CA PHE A 169 -0.63 5.30 6.21
C PHE A 169 -0.81 3.78 6.12
N MET A 170 0.29 3.07 5.90
CA MET A 170 0.30 1.61 5.70
C MET A 170 1.45 0.95 6.46
N GLY A 171 1.29 -0.32 6.84
CA GLY A 171 2.39 -1.12 7.36
C GLY A 171 3.53 -1.26 6.36
N PHE A 172 4.77 -1.29 6.84
CA PHE A 172 5.92 -1.61 6.01
C PHE A 172 5.86 -3.08 5.61
N ALA A 173 5.95 -3.38 4.32
CA ALA A 173 5.77 -4.73 3.77
C ALA A 173 7.03 -5.26 3.07
N GLY A 174 8.19 -4.69 3.41
CA GLY A 174 9.49 -5.19 2.96
C GLY A 174 10.01 -4.54 1.68
N ARG A 175 10.86 -5.29 0.97
CA ARG A 175 11.58 -4.82 -0.23
C ARG A 175 10.87 -5.27 -1.49
N THR A 176 11.01 -4.53 -2.58
CA THR A 176 10.34 -4.90 -3.83
C THR A 176 11.01 -6.08 -4.50
N LEU A 177 10.23 -6.88 -5.23
CA LEU A 177 10.79 -7.98 -6.02
C LEU A 177 11.68 -7.49 -7.15
N ALA A 178 11.52 -6.23 -7.58
CA ALA A 178 12.38 -5.61 -8.59
C ALA A 178 13.86 -5.45 -8.14
N SER A 179 14.13 -5.41 -6.83
CA SER A 179 15.48 -5.27 -6.29
C SER A 179 16.08 -6.57 -5.74
N LEU A 180 15.32 -7.68 -5.78
CA LEU A 180 15.76 -8.97 -5.25
C LEU A 180 16.28 -9.86 -6.39
N HIS A 181 17.59 -10.11 -6.41
CA HIS A 181 18.23 -10.94 -7.43
C HIS A 181 18.60 -12.36 -6.95
N ASP A 182 18.69 -12.58 -5.62
CA ASP A 182 19.27 -13.81 -5.04
C ASP A 182 18.25 -14.77 -4.38
N LEU A 183 16.95 -14.50 -4.51
CA LEU A 183 15.91 -15.34 -3.91
C LEU A 183 15.47 -16.47 -4.84
N ASP A 184 15.01 -17.57 -4.22
CA ASP A 184 14.35 -18.68 -4.91
C ASP A 184 13.12 -18.16 -5.69
N ARG A 185 13.31 -17.99 -7.00
CA ARG A 185 12.34 -17.42 -7.92
C ARG A 185 11.05 -18.24 -7.98
N ASP A 186 11.15 -19.56 -7.93
CA ASP A 186 9.98 -20.44 -7.98
C ASP A 186 9.13 -20.27 -6.72
N ARG A 187 9.78 -20.20 -5.55
CA ARG A 187 9.10 -19.88 -4.30
C ARG A 187 8.43 -18.50 -4.34
N LEU A 188 9.10 -17.48 -4.87
CA LEU A 188 8.53 -16.13 -4.99
C LEU A 188 7.31 -16.11 -5.90
N ILE A 189 7.37 -16.77 -7.05
CA ILE A 189 6.23 -16.88 -7.98
C ILE A 189 5.06 -17.57 -7.28
N GLN A 190 5.30 -18.67 -6.57
CA GLN A 190 4.24 -19.36 -5.82
C GLN A 190 3.60 -18.48 -4.75
N GLN A 191 4.39 -17.70 -4.01
CA GLN A 191 3.85 -16.76 -3.01
C GLN A 191 3.08 -15.60 -3.66
N ALA A 192 3.60 -15.03 -4.74
CA ALA A 192 2.94 -13.98 -5.50
C ALA A 192 1.60 -14.47 -6.05
N GLU A 193 1.55 -15.68 -6.61
CA GLU A 193 0.30 -16.29 -7.10
C GLU A 193 -0.71 -16.52 -5.97
N LYS A 194 -0.26 -16.97 -4.81
CA LYS A 194 -1.12 -17.17 -3.65
C LYS A 194 -1.72 -15.85 -3.17
N SER A 195 -0.90 -14.80 -3.09
CA SER A 195 -1.36 -13.47 -2.69
C SER A 195 -2.28 -12.84 -3.72
N LEU A 196 -1.98 -12.98 -5.01
CA LEU A 196 -2.84 -12.49 -6.08
C LEU A 196 -4.17 -13.24 -6.13
N GLN A 197 -4.14 -14.57 -5.93
CA GLN A 197 -5.37 -15.35 -5.83
C GLN A 197 -6.26 -14.89 -4.68
N ALA A 198 -5.68 -14.59 -3.51
CA ALA A 198 -6.44 -14.07 -2.37
C ALA A 198 -7.10 -12.72 -2.67
N ILE A 199 -6.48 -11.88 -3.50
CA ILE A 199 -7.06 -10.61 -3.99
C ILE A 199 -8.21 -10.89 -4.98
N HIS A 200 -8.03 -11.86 -5.89
CA HIS A 200 -9.04 -12.27 -6.86
C HIS A 200 -10.29 -12.88 -6.22
N ASP A 201 -10.12 -13.63 -5.13
CA ASP A 201 -11.21 -14.22 -4.35
C ASP A 201 -12.12 -13.13 -3.76
N LEU A 202 -11.55 -11.96 -3.46
CA LEU A 202 -12.26 -10.75 -3.03
C LEU A 202 -12.76 -9.88 -4.20
N ARG A 203 -12.71 -10.42 -5.43
CA ARG A 203 -13.21 -9.80 -6.67
C ARG A 203 -12.51 -8.50 -7.05
N VAL A 204 -11.28 -8.31 -6.59
CA VAL A 204 -10.42 -7.19 -6.99
C VAL A 204 -9.46 -7.69 -8.07
N LEU A 205 -9.37 -6.95 -9.18
CA LEU A 205 -8.22 -7.02 -10.08
C LEU A 205 -7.22 -5.97 -9.63
N GLN A 206 -5.95 -6.31 -9.50
CA GLN A 206 -4.93 -5.36 -9.06
C GLN A 206 -4.59 -4.34 -10.19
N GLY A 207 -4.65 -4.77 -11.45
CA GLY A 207 -4.58 -3.92 -12.64
C GLY A 207 -3.17 -3.64 -13.19
N ASP A 208 -2.13 -3.84 -12.39
CA ASP A 208 -0.72 -3.59 -12.73
C ASP A 208 0.26 -4.47 -11.92
N PRO A 209 0.22 -5.81 -12.08
CA PRO A 209 0.95 -6.76 -11.23
C PRO A 209 2.41 -6.90 -11.68
N ILE A 210 3.13 -5.79 -11.69
CA ILE A 210 4.57 -5.73 -11.99
C ILE A 210 5.39 -6.01 -10.72
N SER A 211 6.63 -6.49 -10.87
CA SER A 211 7.53 -6.79 -9.75
C SER A 211 7.79 -5.60 -8.82
N GLY A 212 7.68 -4.36 -9.32
CA GLY A 212 7.77 -3.13 -8.52
C GLY A 212 6.57 -2.88 -7.58
N ASN A 213 5.42 -3.49 -7.87
CA ASN A 213 4.21 -3.42 -7.02
C ASN A 213 4.06 -4.67 -6.13
N MET A 214 5.11 -5.50 -6.07
CA MET A 214 5.19 -6.67 -5.19
C MET A 214 6.34 -6.46 -4.21
N VAL A 215 6.03 -6.64 -2.93
CA VAL A 215 6.99 -6.51 -1.84
C VAL A 215 7.07 -7.80 -1.05
N GLU A 216 8.26 -8.10 -0.55
CA GLU A 216 8.56 -9.33 0.17
C GLU A 216 9.01 -9.02 1.60
N GLU A 217 8.34 -9.67 2.56
CA GLU A 217 8.70 -9.64 3.98
C GLU A 217 8.58 -11.04 4.58
N ASN A 218 9.69 -11.59 5.09
CA ASN A 218 9.76 -12.85 5.84
C ASN A 218 9.18 -14.07 5.09
N GLY A 219 9.49 -14.18 3.80
CA GLY A 219 9.03 -15.22 2.89
C GLY A 219 7.60 -15.05 2.38
N ARG A 220 6.99 -13.86 2.53
CA ARG A 220 5.62 -13.57 2.09
C ARG A 220 5.63 -12.42 1.10
N VAL A 221 4.95 -12.61 -0.03
CA VAL A 221 4.76 -11.55 -1.02
C VAL A 221 3.45 -10.83 -0.75
N MET A 222 3.49 -9.50 -0.67
CA MET A 222 2.32 -8.64 -0.61
C MET A 222 2.24 -7.75 -1.84
N PHE A 223 1.02 -7.41 -2.26
CA PHE A 223 0.78 -6.45 -3.32
C PHE A 223 0.54 -5.06 -2.75
N ILE A 224 1.10 -4.07 -3.42
CA ILE A 224 0.91 -2.65 -3.16
C ILE A 224 0.41 -1.94 -4.43
N ASP A 225 0.10 -0.65 -4.30
CA ASP A 225 -0.37 0.21 -5.39
C ASP A 225 -1.64 -0.31 -6.07
N PHE A 226 -2.78 -0.01 -5.46
CA PHE A 226 -4.11 -0.36 -5.98
C PHE A 226 -4.80 0.78 -6.73
N GLU A 227 -4.05 1.79 -7.18
CA GLU A 227 -4.65 2.93 -7.90
C GLU A 227 -5.30 2.53 -9.23
N ARG A 228 -4.80 1.46 -9.87
CA ARG A 228 -5.32 0.90 -11.12
C ARG A 228 -6.25 -0.29 -10.90
N ALA A 229 -6.49 -0.64 -9.65
CA ALA A 229 -7.31 -1.79 -9.32
C ALA A 229 -8.76 -1.57 -9.75
N THR A 230 -9.48 -2.65 -10.01
CA THR A 230 -10.90 -2.58 -10.35
C THR A 230 -11.69 -3.63 -9.60
N LEU A 231 -12.87 -3.23 -9.12
CA LEU A 231 -13.84 -4.13 -8.50
C LEU A 231 -14.69 -4.78 -9.58
N GLN A 232 -14.63 -6.11 -9.65
CA GLN A 232 -15.48 -6.88 -10.52
C GLN A 232 -16.87 -7.01 -9.89
N THR A 233 -17.77 -6.08 -10.23
CA THR A 233 -19.18 -6.16 -9.81
C THR A 233 -19.91 -7.27 -10.56
N ARG A 234 -20.74 -8.04 -9.83
CA ARG A 234 -21.83 -8.78 -10.48
C ARG A 234 -22.80 -7.73 -11.01
N ARG A 235 -22.90 -7.56 -12.33
CA ARG A 235 -24.13 -6.98 -12.87
C ARG A 235 -25.23 -8.00 -12.60
N ILE A 236 -26.11 -7.71 -11.64
CA ILE A 236 -27.40 -8.38 -11.54
C ILE A 236 -28.07 -8.13 -12.90
N PRO A 237 -28.48 -9.17 -13.65
CA PRO A 237 -29.26 -8.95 -14.85
C PRO A 237 -30.46 -8.08 -14.47
N LEU A 238 -30.64 -6.93 -15.13
CA LEU A 238 -31.94 -6.25 -15.05
C LEU A 238 -32.97 -7.28 -15.51
N ASP A 239 -33.93 -7.58 -14.64
CA ASP A 239 -35.04 -8.48 -14.96
C ASP A 239 -35.62 -8.09 -16.32
N GLY A 240 -35.82 -9.10 -17.17
CA GLY A 240 -36.12 -8.93 -18.58
C GLY A 240 -37.37 -8.10 -18.81
N ILE A 241 -37.21 -6.82 -19.15
CA ILE A 241 -38.27 -6.07 -19.80
C ILE A 241 -38.30 -6.54 -21.26
N SER A 242 -39.46 -7.08 -21.64
CA SER A 242 -39.77 -7.72 -22.92
C SER A 242 -39.29 -6.97 -24.17
N PRO A 243 -38.99 -7.67 -25.28
CA PRO A 243 -38.36 -7.07 -26.45
C PRO A 243 -39.37 -6.26 -27.26
N ASN A 244 -39.08 -4.98 -27.51
CA ASN A 244 -39.67 -4.28 -28.65
C ASN A 244 -38.58 -3.88 -29.66
N GLN A 245 -38.63 -4.66 -30.74
CA GLN A 245 -38.11 -4.57 -32.09
C GLN A 245 -37.30 -3.35 -32.58
N LYS A 246 -36.30 -3.69 -33.41
CA LYS A 246 -35.63 -2.95 -34.51
C LYS A 246 -34.65 -1.83 -34.12
N ARG A 247 -33.35 -2.16 -34.17
CA ARG A 247 -32.44 -1.71 -35.27
C ARG A 247 -31.07 -2.38 -35.16
N LYS A 248 -30.61 -2.89 -36.31
CA LYS A 248 -29.33 -3.52 -36.60
C LYS A 248 -28.17 -2.54 -36.35
N ARG A 249 -27.26 -2.87 -35.44
CA ARG A 249 -25.85 -2.46 -35.45
C ARG A 249 -25.05 -3.46 -34.62
N GLU A 250 -24.04 -4.05 -35.26
CA GLU A 250 -23.12 -5.03 -34.69
C GLU A 250 -22.42 -4.43 -33.47
N PHE A 251 -22.68 -5.03 -32.31
CA PHE A 251 -21.85 -4.85 -31.12
C PHE A 251 -21.67 -6.25 -30.53
N CYS A 252 -20.52 -6.86 -30.80
CA CYS A 252 -20.12 -8.11 -30.16
C CYS A 252 -19.90 -7.84 -28.67
N SER A 253 -20.96 -8.01 -27.87
CA SER A 253 -20.88 -8.13 -26.42
C SER A 253 -21.24 -9.55 -26.05
N GLU A 254 -20.27 -10.45 -26.16
CA GLU A 254 -20.40 -11.76 -25.53
C GLU A 254 -20.26 -11.60 -24.02
N LYS A 255 -21.39 -11.73 -23.35
CA LYS A 255 -21.58 -11.66 -21.90
C LYS A 255 -21.66 -13.09 -21.38
N SER A 256 -20.69 -13.48 -20.55
CA SER A 256 -20.74 -14.75 -19.81
C SER A 256 -19.90 -14.65 -18.53
N PRO A 257 -20.21 -15.44 -17.48
CA PRO A 257 -19.37 -15.57 -16.28
C PRO A 257 -17.91 -15.95 -16.58
N ASN A 258 -17.63 -16.53 -17.77
CA ASN A 258 -16.28 -16.79 -18.28
C ASN A 258 -15.43 -15.52 -18.44
N LYS A 259 -16.03 -14.34 -18.63
CA LYS A 259 -15.24 -13.10 -18.78
C LYS A 259 -14.51 -12.71 -17.48
N HIS A 260 -15.12 -12.97 -16.32
CA HIS A 260 -14.50 -12.70 -15.02
C HIS A 260 -13.32 -13.64 -14.76
N LEU A 261 -13.51 -14.95 -14.93
CA LEU A 261 -12.40 -15.91 -14.87
C LEU A 261 -11.29 -15.53 -15.86
N CYS A 262 -11.66 -15.15 -17.09
CA CYS A 262 -10.71 -14.75 -18.12
C CYS A 262 -9.87 -13.52 -17.73
N CYS A 263 -10.43 -12.54 -17.02
CA CYS A 263 -9.66 -11.39 -16.54
C CYS A 263 -8.65 -11.77 -15.44
N PHE A 264 -9.06 -12.59 -14.46
CA PHE A 264 -8.19 -13.03 -13.37
C PHE A 264 -7.04 -13.92 -13.88
N GLU A 265 -7.33 -14.87 -14.76
CA GLU A 265 -6.30 -15.71 -15.39
C GLU A 265 -5.31 -14.88 -16.22
N ARG A 266 -5.80 -13.90 -16.98
CA ARG A 266 -4.93 -12.97 -17.74
C ARG A 266 -4.03 -12.15 -16.82
N GLU A 267 -4.54 -11.69 -15.68
CA GLU A 267 -3.74 -10.94 -14.69
C GLU A 267 -2.64 -11.82 -14.09
N LYS A 268 -2.98 -13.06 -13.71
CA LYS A 268 -2.02 -14.06 -13.24
C LYS A 268 -0.93 -14.36 -14.28
N GLN A 269 -1.31 -14.51 -15.54
CA GLN A 269 -0.37 -14.75 -16.63
C GLN A 269 0.56 -13.56 -16.86
N ARG A 270 0.04 -12.32 -16.83
CA ARG A 270 0.86 -11.09 -16.93
C ARG A 270 1.87 -11.00 -15.80
N MET A 271 1.44 -11.29 -14.58
CA MET A 271 2.30 -11.32 -13.41
C MET A 271 3.46 -12.32 -13.58
N ARG A 272 3.16 -13.55 -14.01
CA ARG A 272 4.18 -14.59 -14.28
C ARG A 272 5.20 -14.19 -15.33
N HIS A 273 4.79 -13.47 -16.36
CA HIS A 273 5.71 -12.98 -17.41
C HIS A 273 6.58 -11.80 -16.94
N GLY A 274 6.17 -11.08 -15.90
CA GLY A 274 6.90 -9.92 -15.36
C GLY A 274 7.80 -10.23 -14.17
N LEU A 275 7.76 -11.45 -13.63
CA LEU A 275 8.68 -12.02 -12.63
C LEU A 275 9.69 -12.92 -13.34
#